data_AF-A0A5B7BHJ2-F1
#
_entry.id   AF-A0A5B7BHJ2-F1
#
_cell.length_a   1.000
_cell.length_b   1.000
_cell.length_c   1.000
_cell.angle_alpha   90.00
_cell.angle_beta   90.00
_cell.angle_gamma   90.00
#
_symmetry.space_group_name_H-M   'P 1'
#
loop_
_entity.id
_entity.type
_entity.pdbx_description
1 polymer ?
#
loop_
_entity_poly.entity_id
_entity_poly.type
_entity_poly.pdbx_seq_one_letter_code
_entity_poly.pdbx_strand_id
1 'polypeptide(L)'
;YVLDTPGVLPPEILDIEVCSKLALTGAISDCFIGETELAQYFLAILNLSDEYKKWAKLSTIEDDRLPVGLKAEYSGAFNTAGSDLDKRQKKQYPTDHTQDFIVHDVRRTLFEVASSFDGNLEDEKDLAQLIEAQLTALQE
;
A
#
# COMPACT_ATOMS: atom_id res chain seq x y z
N TYR A 1 13.65 -32.13 27.37
CA TYR A 1 14.64 -31.73 26.34
C TYR A 1 13.84 -31.44 25.08
N VAL A 2 14.10 -30.32 24.42
CA VAL A 2 13.45 -29.94 23.14
C VAL A 2 14.57 -29.82 22.10
N LEU A 3 14.32 -30.32 20.88
CA LEU A 3 15.23 -30.15 19.76
C LEU A 3 15.13 -28.72 19.22
N ASP A 4 16.28 -28.04 19.12
CA ASP A 4 16.39 -26.65 18.65
C ASP A 4 16.48 -26.53 17.11
N THR A 5 16.61 -27.66 16.42
CA THR A 5 16.61 -27.71 14.95
C THR A 5 15.24 -28.16 14.46
N PRO A 6 14.42 -27.27 13.87
CA PRO A 6 13.14 -27.67 13.32
C PRO A 6 13.34 -28.56 12.08
N GLY A 7 12.40 -29.47 11.85
CA GLY A 7 12.30 -30.16 10.56
C GLY A 7 11.79 -29.19 9.50
N VAL A 8 12.39 -29.21 8.31
CA VAL A 8 11.95 -28.41 7.16
C VAL A 8 11.14 -29.29 6.22
N LEU A 9 9.92 -28.87 5.90
CA LEU A 9 9.02 -29.55 4.96
C LEU A 9 8.64 -28.57 3.83
N PRO A 10 8.57 -29.03 2.58
CA PRO A 10 8.09 -28.21 1.48
C PRO A 10 6.58 -27.95 1.62
N PRO A 11 6.07 -26.77 1.19
CA PRO A 11 4.64 -26.53 1.13
C PRO A 11 3.98 -27.36 0.03
N GLU A 12 2.72 -27.75 0.24
CA GLU A 12 1.90 -28.41 -0.77
C GLU A 12 1.24 -27.34 -1.66
N ILE A 13 1.65 -27.23 -2.92
CA ILE A 13 1.13 -26.25 -3.88
C ILE A 13 0.26 -26.99 -4.90
N LEU A 14 -1.06 -26.97 -4.69
CA LEU A 14 -2.04 -27.69 -5.50
C LEU A 14 -2.65 -26.85 -6.61
N ASP A 15 -2.73 -25.54 -6.39
CA ASP A 15 -3.34 -24.58 -7.31
C ASP A 15 -2.71 -23.19 -7.17
N ILE A 16 -3.16 -22.29 -8.04
CA ILE A 16 -2.70 -20.90 -8.08
C ILE A 16 -3.15 -20.09 -6.86
N GLU A 17 -4.28 -20.45 -6.24
CA GLU A 17 -4.79 -19.73 -5.07
C GLU A 17 -3.89 -19.97 -3.85
N VAL A 18 -3.49 -21.23 -3.62
CA VAL A 18 -2.51 -21.60 -2.58
C VAL A 18 -1.17 -20.93 -2.85
N CYS A 19 -0.72 -20.92 -4.11
CA CYS A 19 0.50 -20.21 -4.51
C CYS A 19 0.42 -18.71 -4.15
N SER A 20 -0.66 -18.03 -4.54
CA SER A 20 -0.86 -16.60 -4.27
C SER A 20 -0.90 -16.29 -2.78
N LYS A 21 -1.53 -17.13 -1.96
CA LYS A 21 -1.51 -16.97 -0.49
C LYS A 21 -0.11 -17.12 0.09
N LEU A 22 0.66 -18.10 -0.36
CA LEU A 22 2.04 -18.31 0.08
C LEU A 22 2.95 -17.14 -0.32
N ALA A 23 2.79 -16.62 -1.54
CA ALA A 23 3.56 -15.48 -2.01
C ALA A 23 3.18 -14.19 -1.24
N LEU A 24 1.89 -13.95 -1.03
CA LEU A 24 1.40 -12.77 -0.31
C LEU A 24 1.89 -12.70 1.14
N THR A 25 2.09 -13.87 1.77
CA THR A 25 2.62 -13.97 3.14
C THR A 25 4.15 -13.98 3.20
N GLY A 26 4.84 -13.93 2.04
CA GLY A 26 6.29 -14.01 1.94
C GLY A 26 6.87 -15.41 2.21
N ALA A 27 6.03 -16.46 2.24
CA ALA A 27 6.48 -17.83 2.42
C ALA A 27 7.21 -18.38 1.19
N ILE A 28 6.86 -17.87 -0.01
CA ILE A 28 7.55 -18.14 -1.28
C ILE A 28 7.79 -16.83 -2.03
N SER A 29 8.64 -16.88 -3.06
CA SER A 29 8.89 -15.71 -3.92
C SER A 29 7.66 -15.36 -4.76
N ASP A 30 7.42 -14.06 -4.91
CA ASP A 30 6.47 -13.43 -5.83
C ASP A 30 6.73 -13.71 -7.32
N CYS A 31 7.97 -14.03 -7.72
CA CYS A 31 8.33 -14.28 -9.12
C CYS A 31 7.56 -15.43 -9.81
N PHE A 32 6.89 -16.29 -9.05
CA PHE A 32 6.06 -17.37 -9.60
C PHE A 32 4.68 -16.91 -10.08
N ILE A 33 4.15 -15.81 -9.56
CA ILE A 33 2.80 -15.29 -9.86
C ILE A 33 2.87 -13.99 -10.66
N GLY A 34 3.88 -13.16 -10.39
CA GLY A 34 4.00 -11.81 -10.93
C GLY A 34 3.51 -10.77 -9.93
N GLU A 35 4.20 -9.64 -9.85
CA GLU A 35 3.91 -8.57 -8.87
C GLU A 35 2.53 -7.94 -9.10
N THR A 36 2.14 -7.78 -10.37
CA THR A 36 0.85 -7.16 -10.74
C THR A 36 -0.31 -8.09 -10.37
N GLU A 37 -0.20 -9.36 -10.71
CA GLU A 37 -1.19 -10.40 -10.40
C GLU A 37 -1.32 -10.57 -8.88
N LEU A 38 -0.20 -10.55 -8.15
CA LEU A 38 -0.20 -10.64 -6.70
C LEU A 38 -0.82 -9.39 -6.04
N ALA A 39 -0.56 -8.20 -6.59
CA ALA A 39 -1.18 -6.94 -6.13
C ALA A 39 -2.69 -6.94 -6.39
N GLN A 40 -3.15 -7.38 -7.56
CA GLN A 40 -4.57 -7.55 -7.87
C GLN A 40 -5.24 -8.53 -6.91
N TYR A 41 -4.60 -9.66 -6.63
CA TYR A 41 -5.08 -10.64 -5.67
C TYR A 41 -5.21 -10.07 -4.26
N PHE A 42 -4.21 -9.30 -3.81
CA PHE A 42 -4.26 -8.61 -2.52
C PHE A 42 -5.41 -7.59 -2.46
N LEU A 43 -5.58 -6.77 -3.49
CA LEU A 43 -6.65 -5.77 -3.55
C LEU A 43 -8.03 -6.43 -3.58
N ALA A 44 -8.19 -7.55 -4.28
CA ALA A 44 -9.44 -8.34 -4.24
C ALA A 44 -9.77 -8.78 -2.80
N ILE A 45 -8.81 -9.37 -2.08
CA ILE A 45 -9.00 -9.77 -0.68
C ILE A 45 -9.34 -8.56 0.20
N LEU A 46 -8.60 -7.46 0.03
CA LEU A 46 -8.77 -6.25 0.82
C LEU A 46 -10.17 -5.64 0.62
N ASN A 47 -10.62 -5.50 -0.62
CA ASN A 47 -11.90 -4.89 -0.98
C ASN A 47 -13.10 -5.76 -0.56
N LEU A 48 -12.96 -7.09 -0.63
CA LEU A 48 -13.97 -8.02 -0.11
C LEU A 48 -14.00 -8.08 1.42
N SER A 49 -13.01 -7.51 2.09
CA SER A 49 -12.92 -7.44 3.55
C SER A 49 -13.39 -6.09 4.09
N ASP A 50 -13.64 -6.04 5.40
CA ASP A 50 -13.89 -4.77 6.10
C ASP A 50 -12.59 -4.09 6.61
N GLU A 51 -11.41 -4.62 6.29
CA GLU A 51 -10.15 -4.16 6.85
C GLU A 51 -9.80 -2.72 6.42
N TYR A 52 -10.03 -2.39 5.14
CA TYR A 52 -9.75 -1.05 4.62
C TYR A 52 -10.59 0.03 5.30
N LYS A 53 -11.78 -0.30 5.82
CA LYS A 53 -12.68 0.64 6.51
C LYS A 53 -12.05 1.23 7.78
N LYS A 54 -11.08 0.52 8.37
CA LYS A 54 -10.32 1.01 9.53
C LYS A 54 -9.47 2.24 9.19
N TRP A 55 -9.18 2.46 7.91
CA TRP A 55 -8.40 3.59 7.40
C TRP A 55 -9.22 4.87 7.21
N ALA A 56 -10.52 4.86 7.51
CA ALA A 56 -11.38 6.05 7.43
C ALA A 56 -10.87 7.25 8.25
N LYS A 57 -10.06 7.01 9.29
CA LYS A 57 -9.44 8.08 10.08
C LYS A 57 -8.27 8.74 9.35
N LEU A 58 -7.62 8.04 8.42
CA LEU A 58 -6.48 8.56 7.67
C LEU A 58 -6.89 9.63 6.65
N SER A 59 -8.10 9.54 6.09
CA SER A 59 -8.65 10.58 5.20
C SER A 59 -9.04 11.86 5.94
N THR A 60 -9.27 11.81 7.25
CA THR A 60 -9.65 12.98 8.06
C THR A 60 -8.47 13.81 8.58
N ILE A 61 -7.24 13.28 8.53
CA ILE A 61 -6.07 13.87 9.21
C ILE A 61 -5.41 15.01 8.39
N GLU A 62 -5.87 15.28 7.17
CA GLU A 62 -5.24 16.28 6.29
C GLU A 62 -5.30 17.74 6.78
N ASP A 63 -6.21 18.12 7.67
CA ASP A 63 -6.40 19.56 7.94
C ASP A 63 -5.45 20.16 9.00
N ASP A 64 -4.86 19.36 9.91
CA ASP A 64 -4.23 19.94 11.11
C ASP A 64 -2.76 19.57 11.39
N ARG A 65 -2.12 18.65 10.65
CA ARG A 65 -0.79 18.13 11.03
C ARG A 65 0.25 17.88 9.95
N LEU A 66 0.09 18.40 8.74
CA LEU A 66 1.25 18.49 7.84
C LEU A 66 2.24 19.53 8.42
N PRO A 67 3.50 19.17 8.73
CA PRO A 67 4.50 20.14 9.10
C PRO A 67 4.64 21.13 7.93
N VAL A 68 4.51 22.41 8.25
CA VAL A 68 4.54 23.61 7.37
C VAL A 68 5.70 23.64 6.35
N GLY A 69 6.68 22.72 6.44
CA GLY A 69 7.83 22.65 5.55
C GLY A 69 7.65 21.93 4.21
N LEU A 70 6.62 21.08 4.01
CA LEU A 70 6.52 20.27 2.78
C LEU A 70 5.62 20.86 1.68
N LYS A 71 4.84 21.89 1.99
CA LYS A 71 3.90 22.52 1.03
C LYS A 71 4.61 23.43 0.01
N ALA A 72 5.88 23.77 0.23
CA ALA A 72 6.59 24.79 -0.53
C ALA A 72 7.29 24.29 -1.81
N GLU A 73 7.39 22.96 -2.05
CA GLU A 73 8.22 22.44 -3.15
C GLU A 73 7.44 21.98 -4.39
N TYR A 74 6.10 21.98 -4.36
CA TYR A 74 5.28 21.54 -5.51
C TYR A 74 4.53 22.65 -6.26
N SER A 75 4.63 23.91 -5.86
CA SER A 75 4.15 25.04 -6.66
C SER A 75 5.32 25.68 -7.42
N GLY A 76 5.33 25.52 -8.75
CA GLY A 76 6.50 25.75 -9.59
C GLY A 76 6.99 27.20 -9.80
N ALA A 77 8.10 27.23 -10.53
CA ALA A 77 8.73 28.32 -11.27
C ALA A 77 9.58 29.38 -10.53
N PHE A 78 10.88 29.34 -10.88
CA PHE A 78 11.76 30.46 -11.24
C PHE A 78 11.79 31.67 -10.29
N ASN A 79 12.89 31.82 -9.52
CA ASN A 79 13.73 33.02 -9.51
C ASN A 79 15.02 32.80 -8.72
N THR A 80 16.12 33.22 -9.35
CA THR A 80 17.49 33.36 -8.82
C THR A 80 17.55 34.29 -7.61
N ALA A 81 18.15 33.84 -6.50
CA ALA A 81 19.28 34.52 -5.82
C ALA A 81 19.50 34.00 -4.38
N GLY A 82 20.68 33.42 -4.15
CA GLY A 82 21.52 33.74 -2.99
C GLY A 82 21.19 33.14 -1.61
N SER A 83 22.25 32.59 -1.01
CA SER A 83 22.49 32.43 0.44
C SER A 83 22.09 31.08 1.06
N ASP A 84 23.13 30.24 1.21
CA ASP A 84 23.52 29.58 2.46
C ASP A 84 22.40 29.04 3.36
N LEU A 85 22.31 27.70 3.45
CA LEU A 85 22.67 26.94 4.66
C LEU A 85 22.31 25.46 4.47
N ASP A 86 23.35 24.63 4.39
CA ASP A 86 23.30 23.18 4.54
C ASP A 86 22.58 22.76 5.83
N LYS A 87 21.29 22.45 5.74
CA LYS A 87 20.59 21.61 6.71
C LYS A 87 19.68 20.65 5.97
N ARG A 88 20.28 19.65 5.33
CA ARG A 88 19.59 18.39 4.98
C ARG A 88 19.06 17.78 6.27
N GLN A 89 17.86 18.18 6.68
CA GLN A 89 17.07 17.47 7.67
C GLN A 89 16.86 16.07 7.10
N LYS A 90 17.63 15.10 7.63
CA LYS A 90 17.43 13.70 7.33
C LYS A 90 15.97 13.41 7.63
N LYS A 91 15.19 13.06 6.61
CA LYS A 91 13.82 12.58 6.74
C LYS A 91 13.87 11.49 7.82
N GLN A 92 13.41 11.81 9.02
CA GLN A 92 13.47 10.87 10.14
C GLN A 92 12.25 9.99 9.98
N TYR A 93 12.40 8.97 9.14
CA TYR A 93 11.38 7.96 8.95
C TYR A 93 11.11 7.28 10.30
N PRO A 94 9.83 7.02 10.65
CA PRO A 94 9.53 6.06 11.69
C PRO A 94 10.34 4.78 11.40
N THR A 95 11.00 4.24 12.42
CA THR A 95 11.74 2.97 12.28
C THR A 95 10.82 1.79 11.94
N ASP A 96 9.51 1.98 12.06
CA ASP A 96 8.50 1.04 11.62
C ASP A 96 8.00 1.41 10.22
N HIS A 97 8.43 0.61 9.24
CA HIS A 97 8.00 0.69 7.84
C HIS A 97 6.48 0.60 7.64
N THR A 98 5.70 0.09 8.62
CA THR A 98 4.23 -0.05 8.49
C THR A 98 3.47 1.23 8.80
N GLN A 99 4.16 2.25 9.32
CA GLN A 99 3.61 3.53 9.77
C GLN A 99 4.26 4.72 9.05
N ASP A 100 5.04 4.47 8.00
CA ASP A 100 5.65 5.55 7.26
C ASP A 100 4.63 6.31 6.40
N PHE A 101 5.07 7.45 5.86
CA PHE A 101 4.24 8.32 5.04
C PHE A 101 3.80 7.65 3.73
N ILE A 102 4.56 6.69 3.19
CA ILE A 102 4.22 5.95 1.97
C ILE A 102 3.04 5.05 2.27
N VAL A 103 3.11 4.27 3.36
CA VAL A 103 2.02 3.39 3.77
C VAL A 103 0.77 4.19 4.13
N HIS A 104 0.91 5.35 4.77
CA HIS A 104 -0.22 6.24 5.02
C HIS A 104 -0.89 6.70 3.73
N ASP A 105 -0.09 7.16 2.76
CA ASP A 105 -0.57 7.62 1.46
C ASP A 105 -1.32 6.52 0.70
N VAL A 106 -0.69 5.34 0.57
CA VAL A 106 -1.31 4.17 -0.07
C VAL A 106 -2.64 3.80 0.60
N ARG A 107 -2.69 3.72 1.94
CA ARG A 107 -3.92 3.36 2.66
C ARG A 107 -5.02 4.40 2.47
N ARG A 108 -4.68 5.68 2.47
CA ARG A 108 -5.63 6.77 2.23
C ARG A 108 -6.18 6.69 0.80
N THR A 109 -5.33 6.62 -0.21
CA THR A 109 -5.72 6.52 -1.62
C THR A 109 -6.63 5.33 -1.86
N LEU A 110 -6.25 4.14 -1.35
CA LEU A 110 -7.08 2.94 -1.46
C LEU A 110 -8.44 3.09 -0.78
N PHE A 111 -8.49 3.71 0.40
CA PHE A 111 -9.74 3.96 1.13
C PHE A 111 -10.66 4.93 0.39
N GLU A 112 -10.12 6.03 -0.14
CA GLU A 112 -10.90 7.04 -0.85
C GLU A 112 -11.47 6.52 -2.16
N VAL A 113 -10.67 5.80 -2.94
CA VAL A 113 -11.14 5.14 -4.18
C VAL A 113 -12.21 4.09 -3.85
N ALA A 114 -11.98 3.23 -2.86
CA ALA A 114 -12.96 2.22 -2.46
C ALA A 114 -14.26 2.81 -1.88
N SER A 115 -14.18 3.94 -1.17
CA SER A 115 -15.35 4.58 -0.55
C SER A 115 -16.18 5.41 -1.53
N SER A 116 -15.58 5.88 -2.62
CA SER A 116 -16.26 6.61 -3.69
C SER A 116 -16.82 5.72 -4.79
N PHE A 117 -16.45 4.44 -4.79
CA PHE A 117 -16.94 3.45 -5.75
C PHE A 117 -18.38 3.03 -5.44
N ASP A 118 -19.26 3.13 -6.44
CA ASP A 118 -20.70 2.85 -6.34
C ASP A 118 -21.10 1.46 -6.89
N GLY A 119 -20.12 0.62 -7.26
CA GLY A 119 -20.36 -0.70 -7.82
C GLY A 119 -20.58 -1.80 -6.77
N ASN A 120 -21.10 -2.93 -7.23
CA ASN A 120 -21.37 -4.09 -6.38
C ASN A 120 -20.14 -5.00 -6.27
N LEU A 121 -19.54 -5.12 -5.09
CA LEU A 121 -18.34 -5.94 -4.87
C LEU A 121 -18.58 -7.46 -5.04
N GLU A 122 -19.84 -7.92 -5.04
CA GLU A 122 -20.18 -9.31 -5.36
C GLU A 122 -20.16 -9.60 -6.87
N ASP A 123 -20.23 -8.56 -7.71
CA ASP A 123 -20.07 -8.69 -9.16
C ASP A 123 -18.58 -8.65 -9.53
N GLU A 124 -18.13 -9.66 -10.26
CA GLU A 124 -16.73 -9.83 -10.64
C GLU A 124 -16.22 -8.66 -11.51
N LYS A 125 -17.08 -8.08 -12.35
CA LYS A 125 -16.69 -6.97 -13.24
C LYS A 125 -16.55 -5.68 -12.45
N ASP A 126 -17.48 -5.42 -11.54
CA ASP A 126 -17.42 -4.24 -10.67
C ASP A 126 -16.18 -4.32 -9.75
N LEU A 127 -15.89 -5.51 -9.19
CA LEU A 127 -14.66 -5.71 -8.41
C LEU A 127 -13.40 -5.49 -9.25
N ALA A 128 -13.36 -6.00 -10.48
CA ALA A 128 -12.23 -5.79 -11.38
C ALA A 128 -12.03 -4.30 -11.73
N GLN A 129 -13.12 -3.56 -11.97
CA GLN A 129 -13.09 -2.12 -12.21
C GLN A 129 -12.54 -1.34 -11.01
N LEU A 130 -12.95 -1.71 -9.79
CA LEU A 130 -12.42 -1.09 -8.58
C LEU A 130 -10.92 -1.34 -8.44
N ILE A 131 -10.46 -2.56 -8.68
CA ILE A 131 -9.03 -2.91 -8.61
C ILE A 131 -8.22 -2.12 -9.64
N GLU A 132 -8.71 -1.98 -10.87
CA GLU A 132 -8.06 -1.17 -11.91
C GLU A 132 -7.99 0.31 -11.51
N ALA A 133 -9.07 0.86 -10.97
CA ALA A 133 -9.10 2.23 -10.48
C ALA A 133 -8.10 2.46 -9.33
N GLN A 134 -7.99 1.50 -8.39
CA GLN A 134 -7.03 1.55 -7.29
C GLN A 134 -5.58 1.46 -7.78
N LEU A 135 -5.28 0.56 -8.72
CA LEU A 135 -3.93 0.46 -9.30
C LEU A 135 -3.55 1.73 -10.05
N THR A 136 -4.49 2.31 -10.80
CA THR A 136 -4.27 3.56 -11.52
C THR A 136 -4.00 4.72 -10.54
N ALA A 137 -4.81 4.83 -9.48
CA ALA A 137 -4.65 5.88 -8.48
C ALA A 137 -3.34 5.78 -7.67
N LEU A 138 -2.75 4.58 -7.57
CA LEU A 138 -1.46 4.36 -6.90
C LEU A 138 -0.24 4.59 -7.80
N GLN A 139 -0.43 4.77 -9.11
CA GLN A 139 0.65 5.06 -10.07
C GLN A 139 0.92 6.56 -10.27
N GLU A 140 0.00 7.43 -9.80
CA GLU A 140 0.13 8.89 -9.83
C GLU A 140 1.01 9.42 -8.69
#